data_AF-A0A516NFD0-F1
#
_entry.id   AF-A0A516NFD0-F1
#
_cell.length_a   1.000
_cell.length_b   1.000
_cell.length_c   1.000
_cell.angle_alpha   90.00
_cell.angle_beta   90.00
_cell.angle_gamma   90.00
#
_symmetry.space_group_name_H-M   'P 1'
#
loop_
_entity.id
_entity.type
_entity.pdbx_description
1 polymer ?
#
loop_
_entity_poly.entity_id
_entity_poly.type
_entity_poly.pdbx_seq_one_letter_code
_entity_poly.pdbx_strand_id
1 'polypeptide(L)'
;MDSRPDRAPAAVSAVIGGLGLGLLLDAVALGLYSRFLADTVPLYDLSNEVPVVGVAERLGLCAAIMSAIVLAAGVVNFAAARRGDIRFVGRRTVSADSVSFWAISVVVVVLVAVIGVGLISHPLTVYGTVRSSYPYFPRLPAAMAAYVLAAVGTLSALVGILGGRRMHGRSARLVSITVALGVLVSVGVSTAAIRAGDDNVNIDHTTAAAAAEIPALPTALGTKHYRLFIPDDGSGVDIVVAGRGPVIGTGAGITAYDGATGAELWRYHRREQSGQHLLAYVGESLISTDGGAVVIAGWHEVGLIAFDAVTGEILWSDSDYTRDRRSGLPWEERLRHPNTRVEAAPGPLVLTHPTRISRYDPRTGKRLWLTDTAYSDCGGPQFNAAEAAPSDQVTDNGIYRAQPCSTENLTWWRITAIDPQRGTVIGTRDIDHQPTSARHAIPRMRKMANTMVVSWPLTNTWRDYAYLVLDSPDQLETTPITDNRPVSADPFGSDVLLERWLGTERPRSLHFEVAAIGSDTARYTVEGIRGMDSADNSRIFLTDELVEFDLYQLDSGFDLQIRAWRRTDGSPSDVQSIERDGGCSRTVLLAVPSALLAVCHGTQDVAVIGFTQQ
;
A
#
# COMPACT_ATOMS: atom_id res chain seq x y z
N MET A 1 31.13 -47.37 -57.40
CA MET A 1 30.77 -46.14 -56.66
C MET A 1 30.14 -46.57 -55.35
N ASP A 2 30.95 -46.68 -54.30
CA ASP A 2 30.51 -46.97 -52.94
C ASP A 2 29.84 -45.70 -52.38
N SER A 3 28.51 -45.65 -52.38
CA SER A 3 27.77 -44.64 -51.64
C SER A 3 27.95 -44.94 -50.16
N ARG A 4 28.95 -44.29 -49.53
CA ARG A 4 29.07 -44.26 -48.07
C ARG A 4 27.70 -43.86 -47.51
N PRO A 5 27.00 -44.75 -46.79
CA PRO A 5 25.68 -44.43 -46.26
C PRO A 5 25.80 -43.20 -45.35
N ASP A 6 24.93 -42.23 -45.56
CA ASP A 6 24.93 -40.93 -44.86
C ASP A 6 24.92 -41.13 -43.34
N ARG A 7 26.11 -41.12 -42.73
CA ARG A 7 26.29 -41.21 -41.26
C ARG A 7 25.94 -39.90 -40.55
N ALA A 8 25.90 -38.78 -41.29
CA ALA A 8 25.60 -37.44 -40.81
C ALA A 8 24.19 -37.29 -40.17
N PRO A 9 23.07 -37.65 -40.83
CA PRO A 9 21.72 -37.43 -40.28
C PRO A 9 21.48 -38.12 -38.95
N ALA A 10 21.99 -39.35 -38.78
CA ALA A 10 21.83 -40.08 -37.52
C ALA A 10 22.64 -39.48 -36.37
N ALA A 11 23.76 -38.78 -36.63
CA ALA A 11 24.53 -38.13 -35.57
C ALA A 11 23.80 -36.89 -35.08
N VAL A 12 23.26 -36.11 -36.02
CA VAL A 12 22.46 -34.91 -35.75
C VAL A 12 21.23 -35.26 -34.90
N SER A 13 20.47 -36.31 -35.25
CA SER A 13 19.32 -36.74 -34.44
C SER A 13 19.72 -37.18 -33.02
N ALA A 14 20.90 -37.79 -32.84
CA ALA A 14 21.38 -38.21 -31.52
C ALA A 14 21.72 -37.00 -30.63
N VAL A 15 22.36 -35.99 -31.24
CA VAL A 15 22.72 -34.74 -30.56
C VAL A 15 21.46 -34.00 -30.16
N ILE A 16 20.51 -33.82 -31.08
CA ILE A 16 19.22 -33.15 -30.81
C ILE A 16 18.43 -33.91 -29.74
N GLY A 17 18.33 -35.24 -29.84
CA GLY A 17 17.61 -36.06 -28.86
C GLY A 17 18.22 -35.98 -27.45
N GLY A 18 19.55 -36.04 -27.35
CA GLY A 18 20.25 -35.91 -26.07
C GLY A 18 20.11 -34.52 -25.46
N LEU A 19 20.23 -33.45 -26.27
CA LEU A 19 19.92 -32.08 -25.85
C LEU A 19 18.48 -31.99 -25.31
N GLY A 20 17.51 -32.55 -26.05
CA GLY A 20 16.10 -32.58 -25.66
C GLY A 20 15.85 -33.22 -24.30
N LEU A 21 16.50 -34.34 -24.00
CA LEU A 21 16.42 -34.99 -22.69
C LEU A 21 17.01 -34.13 -21.56
N GLY A 22 18.10 -33.40 -21.83
CA GLY A 22 18.66 -32.43 -20.87
C GLY A 22 17.69 -31.29 -20.56
N LEU A 23 17.06 -30.72 -21.60
CA LEU A 23 16.05 -29.66 -21.44
C LEU A 23 14.82 -30.15 -20.66
N LEU A 24 14.34 -31.38 -20.93
CA LEU A 24 13.19 -31.96 -20.24
C LEU A 24 13.47 -32.21 -18.76
N LEU A 25 14.69 -32.65 -18.41
CA LEU A 25 15.08 -32.86 -17.02
C LEU A 25 14.96 -31.56 -16.22
N ASP A 26 15.45 -30.46 -16.78
CA ASP A 26 15.37 -29.15 -16.12
C ASP A 26 13.96 -28.56 -16.16
N ALA A 27 13.17 -28.83 -17.22
CA ALA A 27 11.76 -28.46 -17.23
C ALA A 27 10.97 -29.11 -16.08
N VAL A 28 11.29 -30.36 -15.73
CA VAL A 28 10.74 -31.01 -14.52
C VAL A 28 11.19 -30.29 -13.26
N ALA A 29 12.50 -30.07 -13.11
CA ALA A 29 13.06 -29.41 -11.93
C ALA A 29 12.49 -28.00 -11.72
N LEU A 30 12.42 -27.20 -12.79
CA LEU A 30 11.93 -25.82 -12.76
C LEU A 30 10.41 -25.75 -12.57
N GLY A 31 9.65 -26.68 -13.15
CA GLY A 31 8.21 -26.79 -12.91
C GLY A 31 7.89 -27.13 -11.44
N LEU A 32 8.68 -28.02 -10.83
CA LEU A 32 8.58 -28.32 -9.40
C LEU A 32 9.04 -27.15 -8.53
N TYR A 33 10.14 -26.48 -8.88
CA TYR A 33 10.61 -25.27 -8.21
C TYR A 33 9.54 -24.19 -8.20
N SER A 34 8.96 -23.89 -9.36
CA SER A 34 7.85 -22.94 -9.49
C SER A 34 6.70 -23.29 -8.55
N ARG A 35 6.30 -24.57 -8.50
CA ARG A 35 5.15 -25.01 -7.69
C ARG A 35 5.37 -24.95 -6.18
N PHE A 36 6.56 -25.31 -5.71
CA PHE A 36 6.81 -25.62 -4.30
C PHE A 36 7.79 -24.68 -3.59
N LEU A 37 8.70 -24.04 -4.33
CA LEU A 37 9.82 -23.28 -3.76
C LEU A 37 9.80 -21.82 -4.15
N ALA A 38 9.30 -21.47 -5.33
CA ALA A 38 9.28 -20.10 -5.80
C ALA A 38 8.19 -19.28 -5.09
N ASP A 39 8.55 -18.08 -4.65
CA ASP A 39 7.62 -17.11 -4.08
C ASP A 39 6.56 -16.66 -5.09
N THR A 40 5.40 -16.28 -4.56
CA THR A 40 4.27 -15.77 -5.35
C THR A 40 3.74 -14.50 -4.73
N VAL A 41 3.16 -13.66 -5.58
CA VAL A 41 2.31 -12.55 -5.17
C VAL A 41 0.85 -13.04 -5.23
N PRO A 42 -0.04 -12.62 -4.31
CA PRO A 42 -1.47 -12.84 -4.47
C PRO A 42 -1.96 -12.13 -5.74
N LEU A 43 -2.50 -12.90 -6.68
CA LEU A 43 -3.10 -12.39 -7.91
C LEU A 43 -4.60 -12.24 -7.72
N TYR A 44 -5.20 -11.21 -8.31
CA TYR A 44 -6.64 -10.97 -8.26
C TYR A 44 -7.20 -10.88 -9.68
N ASP A 45 -8.38 -11.47 -9.92
CA ASP A 45 -9.08 -11.30 -11.19
C ASP A 45 -9.80 -9.95 -11.18
N LEU A 46 -9.05 -8.87 -11.44
CA LEU A 46 -9.56 -7.51 -11.49
C LEU A 46 -10.35 -7.22 -12.77
N SER A 47 -10.13 -8.01 -13.82
CA SER A 47 -10.89 -7.95 -15.07
C SER A 47 -11.46 -9.32 -15.41
N ASN A 48 -12.71 -9.36 -15.86
CA ASN A 48 -13.45 -10.59 -16.20
C ASN A 48 -12.90 -11.32 -17.45
N GLU A 49 -11.80 -10.86 -18.06
CA GLU A 49 -11.40 -11.33 -19.38
C GLU A 49 -10.43 -12.51 -19.35
N VAL A 50 -9.52 -12.60 -18.36
CA VAL A 50 -8.57 -13.73 -18.27
C VAL A 50 -8.26 -14.08 -16.81
N PRO A 51 -8.57 -15.31 -16.35
CA PRO A 51 -8.25 -15.72 -14.98
C PRO A 51 -6.73 -15.79 -14.78
N VAL A 52 -6.19 -14.94 -13.92
CA VAL A 52 -4.75 -14.90 -13.57
C VAL A 52 -4.43 -15.78 -12.36
N VAL A 53 -5.44 -16.08 -11.53
CA VAL A 53 -5.27 -16.86 -10.30
C VAL A 53 -4.87 -18.31 -10.62
N GLY A 54 -3.75 -18.75 -10.07
CA GLY A 54 -3.29 -20.14 -10.18
C GLY A 54 -2.62 -20.49 -11.52
N VAL A 55 -2.41 -19.51 -12.41
CA VAL A 55 -1.85 -19.75 -13.76
C VAL A 55 -0.44 -20.31 -13.68
N ALA A 56 0.43 -19.74 -12.84
CA ALA A 56 1.81 -20.18 -12.73
C ALA A 56 1.90 -21.61 -12.16
N GLU A 57 1.06 -21.95 -11.17
CA GLU A 57 0.96 -23.29 -10.60
C GLU A 57 0.52 -24.33 -11.63
N ARG A 58 -0.53 -24.01 -12.42
CA ARG A 58 -1.04 -24.90 -13.47
C ARG A 58 -0.01 -25.09 -14.57
N LEU A 59 0.62 -24.01 -15.04
CA LEU A 59 1.64 -24.08 -16.09
C LEU A 59 2.87 -24.86 -15.64
N GLY A 60 3.40 -24.57 -14.45
CA GLY A 60 4.56 -25.26 -13.88
C GLY A 60 4.29 -26.74 -13.67
N LEU A 61 3.12 -27.10 -13.12
CA LEU A 61 2.74 -28.50 -12.90
C LEU A 61 2.52 -29.25 -14.22
N CYS A 62 1.82 -28.65 -15.20
CA CYS A 62 1.65 -29.22 -16.53
C CYS A 62 3.02 -29.45 -17.20
N ALA A 63 3.91 -28.46 -17.18
CA ALA A 63 5.25 -28.59 -17.75
C ALA A 63 6.05 -29.74 -17.10
N ALA A 64 5.98 -29.86 -15.76
CA ALA A 64 6.67 -30.93 -15.03
C ALA A 64 6.13 -32.31 -15.37
N ILE A 65 4.80 -32.51 -15.36
CA ILE A 65 4.17 -33.80 -15.67
C ILE A 65 4.48 -34.22 -17.10
N MET A 66 4.30 -33.32 -18.06
CA MET A 66 4.50 -33.61 -19.48
C MET A 66 5.97 -33.92 -19.78
N SER A 67 6.89 -33.16 -19.18
CA SER A 67 8.32 -33.40 -19.34
C SER A 67 8.75 -34.73 -18.74
N ALA A 68 8.22 -35.10 -17.56
CA ALA A 68 8.51 -36.39 -16.93
C ALA A 68 8.03 -37.58 -17.78
N ILE A 69 6.85 -37.47 -18.39
CA ILE A 69 6.29 -38.50 -19.30
C ILE A 69 7.20 -38.68 -20.53
N VAL A 70 7.62 -37.59 -21.18
CA VAL A 70 8.50 -37.64 -22.36
C VAL A 70 9.89 -38.14 -21.99
N LEU A 71 10.44 -37.70 -20.85
CA LEU A 71 11.72 -38.18 -20.35
C LEU A 71 11.68 -39.70 -20.11
N ALA A 72 10.63 -40.21 -19.47
CA ALA A 72 10.43 -41.63 -19.26
C ALA A 72 10.33 -42.40 -20.58
N ALA A 73 9.53 -41.91 -21.54
CA ALA A 73 9.41 -42.51 -22.86
C ALA A 73 10.75 -42.53 -23.63
N GLY A 74 11.51 -41.44 -23.56
CA GLY A 74 12.83 -41.32 -24.16
C GLY A 74 13.87 -42.28 -23.54
N VAL A 75 13.88 -42.41 -22.21
CA VAL A 75 14.77 -43.34 -21.49
C VAL A 75 14.42 -44.79 -21.82
N VAL A 76 13.14 -45.16 -21.83
CA VAL A 76 12.68 -46.50 -22.20
C VAL A 76 13.07 -46.83 -23.66
N ASN A 77 12.85 -45.89 -24.58
CA ASN A 77 13.23 -46.05 -25.99
C ASN A 77 14.75 -46.20 -26.15
N PHE A 78 15.55 -45.39 -25.45
CA PHE A 78 17.01 -45.49 -25.46
C PHE A 78 17.51 -46.83 -24.89
N ALA A 79 16.91 -47.30 -23.79
CA ALA A 79 17.24 -48.60 -23.20
C ALA A 79 16.88 -49.77 -24.13
N ALA A 80 15.75 -49.70 -24.82
CA ALA A 80 15.32 -50.68 -25.83
C ALA A 80 16.29 -50.72 -27.01
N ALA A 81 16.61 -49.55 -27.58
CA ALA A 81 17.51 -49.42 -28.71
C ALA A 81 18.93 -49.94 -28.41
N ARG A 82 19.37 -49.87 -27.14
CA ARG A 82 20.70 -50.36 -26.74
C ARG A 82 20.75 -51.88 -26.55
N ARG A 83 19.64 -52.52 -26.14
CA ARG A 83 19.60 -53.95 -25.79
C ARG A 83 19.16 -54.86 -26.94
N GLY A 84 18.70 -54.30 -28.07
CA GLY A 84 18.22 -55.06 -29.24
C GLY A 84 16.82 -55.64 -29.02
N ASP A 85 16.55 -56.24 -27.85
CA ASP A 85 15.23 -56.67 -27.38
C ASP A 85 15.09 -56.49 -25.85
N ILE A 86 13.94 -55.99 -25.37
CA ILE A 86 13.60 -55.98 -23.94
C ILE A 86 12.81 -57.24 -23.61
N ARG A 87 13.42 -58.15 -22.83
CA ARG A 87 12.72 -59.29 -22.24
C ARG A 87 12.05 -58.86 -20.93
N PHE A 88 10.73 -58.68 -20.94
CA PHE A 88 9.97 -58.58 -19.71
C PHE A 88 9.88 -59.95 -19.02
N VAL A 89 10.01 -59.96 -17.69
CA VAL A 89 9.91 -61.17 -16.86
C VAL A 89 8.49 -61.75 -17.02
N GLY A 90 8.33 -62.74 -17.90
CA GLY A 90 7.03 -63.32 -18.26
C GLY A 90 6.70 -63.28 -19.77
N ARG A 91 7.41 -64.09 -20.56
CA ARG A 91 7.04 -64.65 -21.90
C ARG A 91 6.65 -63.74 -23.09
N ARG A 92 6.59 -62.41 -23.01
CA ARG A 92 6.43 -61.56 -24.22
C ARG A 92 7.70 -60.76 -24.52
N THR A 93 8.37 -61.10 -25.62
CA THR A 93 9.38 -60.23 -26.25
C THR A 93 8.65 -59.10 -26.96
N VAL A 94 8.82 -57.88 -26.47
CA VAL A 94 8.34 -56.68 -27.16
C VAL A 94 9.47 -56.22 -28.09
N SER A 95 9.21 -56.17 -29.39
CA SER A 95 10.22 -55.73 -30.34
C SER A 95 10.58 -54.25 -30.09
N ALA A 96 11.84 -53.88 -30.37
CA ALA A 96 12.28 -52.48 -30.28
C ALA A 96 11.41 -51.54 -31.13
N ASP A 97 10.82 -52.04 -32.22
CA ASP A 97 9.89 -51.30 -33.07
C ASP A 97 8.57 -50.98 -32.35
N SER A 98 8.01 -51.91 -31.58
CA SER A 98 6.81 -51.67 -30.78
C SER A 98 7.06 -50.64 -29.67
N VAL A 99 8.23 -50.69 -29.01
CA VAL A 99 8.62 -49.69 -28.00
C VAL A 99 8.80 -48.31 -28.63
N SER A 100 9.45 -48.25 -29.80
CA SER A 100 9.64 -46.98 -30.53
C SER A 100 8.29 -46.38 -30.94
N PHE A 101 7.37 -47.20 -31.45
CA PHE A 101 6.03 -46.73 -31.83
C PHE A 101 5.28 -46.15 -30.63
N TRP A 102 5.27 -46.88 -29.49
CA TRP A 102 4.67 -46.39 -28.26
C TRP A 102 5.29 -45.07 -27.79
N ALA A 103 6.63 -44.97 -27.78
CA ALA A 103 7.32 -43.74 -27.38
C ALA A 103 6.96 -42.57 -28.30
N ILE A 104 6.91 -42.78 -29.63
CA ILE A 104 6.48 -41.76 -30.59
C ILE A 104 5.05 -41.33 -30.30
N SER A 105 4.11 -42.26 -30.09
CA SER A 105 2.71 -41.94 -29.78
C SER A 105 2.61 -41.10 -28.51
N VAL A 106 3.33 -41.46 -27.44
CA VAL A 106 3.37 -40.70 -26.18
C VAL A 106 3.90 -39.29 -26.42
N VAL A 107 5.03 -39.15 -27.13
CA VAL A 107 5.64 -37.83 -27.40
C VAL A 107 4.74 -36.97 -28.27
N VAL A 108 4.06 -37.52 -29.27
CA VAL A 108 3.11 -36.79 -30.13
C VAL A 108 1.88 -36.35 -29.33
N VAL A 109 1.32 -37.22 -28.49
CA VAL A 109 0.19 -36.85 -27.61
C VAL A 109 0.60 -35.73 -26.66
N VAL A 110 1.79 -35.82 -26.05
CA VAL A 110 2.32 -34.77 -25.18
C VAL A 110 2.52 -33.46 -25.94
N LEU A 111 3.08 -33.51 -27.15
CA LEU A 111 3.27 -32.32 -27.98
C LEU A 111 1.94 -31.66 -28.35
N VAL A 112 0.93 -32.43 -28.73
CA VAL A 112 -0.42 -31.91 -29.01
C VAL A 112 -1.03 -31.27 -27.77
N ALA A 113 -0.87 -31.88 -26.60
CA ALA A 113 -1.36 -31.33 -25.34
C ALA A 113 -0.60 -30.05 -24.92
N VAL A 114 0.71 -29.98 -25.12
CA VAL A 114 1.49 -28.74 -24.91
C VAL A 114 0.96 -27.63 -25.82
N ILE A 115 0.81 -27.90 -27.13
CA ILE A 115 0.25 -26.92 -28.08
C ILE A 115 -1.17 -26.50 -27.68
N GLY A 116 -2.02 -27.46 -27.29
CA GLY A 116 -3.38 -27.21 -26.85
C GLY A 116 -3.44 -26.32 -25.61
N VAL A 117 -2.59 -26.57 -24.60
CA VAL A 117 -2.44 -25.67 -23.43
C VAL A 117 -2.02 -24.28 -23.88
N GLY A 118 -1.04 -24.16 -24.78
CA GLY A 118 -0.60 -22.86 -25.31
C GLY A 118 -1.69 -22.07 -26.04
N LEU A 119 -2.55 -22.76 -26.79
CA LEU A 119 -3.66 -22.14 -27.51
C LEU A 119 -4.81 -21.72 -26.60
N ILE A 120 -5.15 -22.54 -25.59
CA ILE A 120 -6.29 -22.29 -24.70
C ILE A 120 -5.95 -21.30 -23.59
N SER A 121 -4.74 -21.38 -23.03
CA SER A 121 -4.35 -20.58 -21.85
C SER A 121 -3.67 -19.26 -22.19
N HIS A 122 -3.37 -18.99 -23.47
CA HIS A 122 -2.66 -17.80 -23.94
C HIS A 122 -1.49 -17.38 -23.03
N PRO A 123 -0.56 -18.30 -22.70
CA PRO A 123 0.35 -18.10 -21.58
C PRO A 123 1.32 -16.92 -21.81
N LEU A 124 1.60 -16.57 -23.07
CA LEU A 124 2.40 -15.38 -23.41
C LEU A 124 1.65 -14.07 -23.14
N THR A 125 0.36 -14.00 -23.46
CA THR A 125 -0.48 -12.82 -23.17
C THR A 125 -0.64 -12.68 -21.66
N VAL A 126 -0.99 -13.77 -20.97
CA VAL A 126 -1.11 -13.78 -19.50
C VAL A 126 0.21 -13.39 -18.84
N TYR A 127 1.33 -13.91 -19.34
CA TYR A 127 2.65 -13.52 -18.85
C TYR A 127 2.89 -12.02 -19.01
N GLY A 128 2.57 -11.44 -20.18
CA GLY A 128 2.67 -10.01 -20.42
C GLY A 128 1.80 -9.19 -19.46
N THR A 129 0.52 -9.54 -19.33
CA THR A 129 -0.44 -8.84 -18.47
C THR A 129 -0.06 -8.94 -16.99
N VAL A 130 0.32 -10.13 -16.51
CA VAL A 130 0.73 -10.29 -15.11
C VAL A 130 2.03 -9.55 -14.85
N ARG A 131 2.99 -9.61 -15.78
CA ARG A 131 4.27 -8.89 -15.64
C ARG A 131 4.09 -7.37 -15.70
N SER A 132 3.10 -6.83 -16.41
CA SER A 132 2.88 -5.38 -16.45
C SER A 132 2.08 -4.86 -15.25
N SER A 133 1.20 -5.70 -14.70
CA SER A 133 0.18 -5.26 -13.72
C SER A 133 0.50 -5.68 -12.29
N TYR A 134 1.49 -6.56 -12.08
CA TYR A 134 1.85 -7.07 -10.76
C TYR A 134 3.36 -6.96 -10.51
N PRO A 135 3.80 -6.90 -9.24
CA PRO A 135 5.21 -7.02 -8.87
C PRO A 135 5.84 -8.25 -9.50
N TYR A 136 7.12 -8.19 -9.82
CA TYR A 136 7.79 -9.38 -10.35
C TYR A 136 7.89 -10.45 -9.25
N PHE A 137 7.69 -11.71 -9.63
CA PHE A 137 7.89 -12.84 -8.72
C PHE A 137 8.43 -14.05 -9.48
N PRO A 138 9.30 -14.87 -8.88
CA PRO A 138 10.03 -15.93 -9.58
C PRO A 138 9.14 -17.06 -10.09
N ARG A 139 7.98 -17.30 -9.46
CA ARG A 139 7.11 -18.44 -9.80
C ARG A 139 6.62 -18.42 -11.25
N LEU A 140 6.18 -17.27 -11.76
CA LEU A 140 5.61 -17.17 -13.12
C LEU A 140 6.66 -17.31 -14.24
N PRO A 141 7.79 -16.56 -14.25
CA PRO A 141 8.86 -16.77 -15.23
C PRO A 141 9.43 -18.19 -15.17
N ALA A 142 9.57 -18.80 -13.98
CA ALA A 142 9.99 -20.18 -13.85
C ALA A 142 9.00 -21.17 -14.50
N ALA A 143 7.69 -20.99 -14.27
CA ALA A 143 6.66 -21.80 -14.92
C ALA A 143 6.69 -21.65 -16.46
N MET A 144 6.86 -20.42 -16.95
CA MET A 144 6.96 -20.14 -18.38
C MET A 144 8.21 -20.75 -19.01
N ALA A 145 9.36 -20.60 -18.36
CA ALA A 145 10.59 -21.22 -18.81
C ALA A 145 10.47 -22.76 -18.81
N ALA A 146 9.87 -23.35 -17.78
CA ALA A 146 9.62 -24.79 -17.73
C ALA A 146 8.72 -25.24 -18.89
N TYR A 147 7.66 -24.49 -19.20
CA TYR A 147 6.77 -24.77 -20.32
C TYR A 147 7.50 -24.67 -21.68
N VAL A 148 8.33 -23.65 -21.90
CA VAL A 148 9.12 -23.49 -23.14
C VAL A 148 10.17 -24.61 -23.26
N LEU A 149 10.89 -24.93 -22.19
CA LEU A 149 11.84 -26.03 -22.14
C LEU A 149 11.15 -27.38 -22.41
N ALA A 150 9.95 -27.60 -21.87
CA ALA A 150 9.14 -28.78 -22.13
C ALA A 150 8.77 -28.89 -23.61
N ALA A 151 8.32 -27.79 -24.24
CA ALA A 151 7.94 -27.78 -25.65
C ALA A 151 9.14 -28.07 -26.57
N VAL A 152 10.25 -27.36 -26.38
CA VAL A 152 11.48 -27.51 -27.18
C VAL A 152 12.13 -28.89 -26.93
N GLY A 153 12.15 -29.33 -25.68
CA GLY A 153 12.66 -30.63 -25.27
C GLY A 153 11.85 -31.79 -25.87
N THR A 154 10.51 -31.67 -25.90
CA THR A 154 9.60 -32.66 -26.50
C THR A 154 9.81 -32.76 -28.01
N LEU A 155 9.91 -31.63 -28.71
CA LEU A 155 10.18 -31.60 -30.14
C LEU A 155 11.55 -32.23 -30.46
N SER A 156 12.57 -31.90 -29.66
CA SER A 156 13.93 -32.43 -29.81
C SER A 156 14.00 -33.93 -29.52
N ALA A 157 13.27 -34.41 -28.49
CA ALA A 157 13.15 -35.82 -28.18
C ALA A 157 12.45 -36.59 -29.32
N LEU A 158 11.41 -36.02 -29.94
CA LEU A 158 10.74 -36.62 -31.10
C LEU A 158 11.72 -36.82 -32.27
N VAL A 159 12.50 -35.80 -32.61
CA VAL A 159 13.54 -35.88 -33.66
C VAL A 159 14.58 -36.95 -33.32
N GLY A 160 14.98 -37.04 -32.05
CA GLY A 160 15.90 -38.07 -31.56
C GLY A 160 15.35 -39.49 -31.68
N ILE A 161 14.09 -39.71 -31.30
CA ILE A 161 13.41 -41.01 -31.36
C ILE A 161 13.24 -41.45 -32.83
N LEU A 162 12.81 -40.55 -33.71
CA LEU A 162 12.65 -40.84 -35.14
C LEU A 162 13.98 -41.19 -35.82
N GLY A 163 15.08 -40.53 -35.45
CA GLY A 163 16.42 -40.83 -35.96
C GLY A 163 17.10 -42.05 -35.30
N GLY A 164 16.63 -42.48 -34.13
CA GLY A 164 17.20 -43.54 -33.29
C GLY A 164 17.25 -44.92 -33.95
N ARG A 165 16.36 -45.20 -34.90
CA ARG A 165 16.31 -46.47 -35.64
C ARG A 165 17.62 -46.86 -36.33
N ARG A 166 18.48 -45.87 -36.63
CA ARG A 166 19.78 -46.06 -37.31
C ARG A 166 21.00 -46.01 -36.38
N MET A 167 20.79 -45.96 -35.06
CA MET A 167 21.88 -45.71 -34.09
C MET A 167 22.49 -46.95 -33.42
N HIS A 168 22.16 -48.16 -33.89
CA HIS A 168 22.79 -49.39 -33.40
C HIS A 168 24.32 -49.29 -33.51
N GLY A 169 25.01 -49.09 -32.37
CA GLY A 169 26.46 -49.04 -32.27
C GLY A 169 27.09 -47.68 -31.90
N ARG A 170 26.34 -46.59 -31.69
CA ARG A 170 26.93 -45.32 -31.21
C ARG A 170 27.19 -45.32 -29.70
N SER A 171 28.30 -44.69 -29.30
CA SER A 171 28.75 -44.69 -27.90
C SER A 171 27.79 -43.88 -27.01
N ALA A 172 27.35 -44.47 -25.90
CA ALA A 172 26.57 -43.80 -24.85
C ALA A 172 27.21 -42.48 -24.38
N ARG A 173 28.53 -42.33 -24.54
CA ARG A 173 29.28 -41.11 -24.24
C ARG A 173 28.76 -39.90 -25.02
N LEU A 174 28.40 -40.04 -26.29
CA LEU A 174 27.90 -38.92 -27.10
C LEU A 174 26.57 -38.39 -26.54
N VAL A 175 25.65 -39.31 -26.19
CA VAL A 175 24.35 -38.95 -25.60
C VAL A 175 24.55 -38.32 -24.21
N SER A 176 25.44 -38.85 -23.39
CA SER A 176 25.74 -38.25 -22.07
C SER A 176 26.30 -36.83 -22.20
N ILE A 177 27.21 -36.57 -23.14
CA ILE A 177 27.76 -35.23 -23.39
C ILE A 177 26.65 -34.26 -23.85
N THR A 178 25.76 -34.70 -24.75
CA THR A 178 24.71 -33.83 -25.28
C THR A 178 23.59 -33.59 -24.28
N VAL A 179 23.28 -34.56 -23.42
CA VAL A 179 22.41 -34.36 -22.25
C VAL A 179 23.02 -33.33 -21.30
N ALA A 180 24.31 -33.46 -20.97
CA ALA A 180 25.00 -32.50 -20.11
C ALA A 180 25.00 -31.10 -20.70
N LEU A 181 25.20 -30.96 -22.02
CA LEU A 181 25.10 -29.68 -22.72
C LEU A 181 23.68 -29.12 -22.69
N GLY A 182 22.66 -29.96 -22.83
CA GLY A 182 21.25 -29.57 -22.71
C GLY A 182 20.93 -29.02 -21.33
N VAL A 183 21.44 -29.68 -20.28
CA VAL A 183 21.31 -29.21 -18.88
C VAL A 183 22.05 -27.89 -18.67
N LEU A 184 23.24 -27.70 -19.25
CA LEU A 184 23.96 -26.42 -19.13
C LEU A 184 23.17 -25.26 -19.76
N VAL A 185 22.59 -25.47 -20.94
CA VAL A 185 21.74 -24.48 -21.60
C VAL A 185 20.50 -24.17 -20.76
N SER A 186 19.85 -25.20 -20.22
CA SER A 186 18.64 -25.02 -19.42
C SER A 186 18.91 -24.30 -18.10
N VAL A 187 20.04 -24.57 -17.42
CA VAL A 187 20.47 -23.82 -16.22
C VAL A 187 20.61 -22.33 -16.50
N GLY A 188 21.12 -21.96 -17.68
CA GLY A 188 21.17 -20.56 -18.13
C GLY A 188 19.77 -19.94 -18.26
N VAL A 189 18.82 -20.66 -18.86
CA VAL A 189 17.42 -20.24 -18.99
C VAL A 189 16.74 -20.13 -17.62
N SER A 190 16.95 -21.09 -16.74
CA SER A 190 16.42 -21.13 -15.38
C SER A 190 16.94 -19.96 -14.53
N THR A 191 18.23 -19.64 -14.63
CA THR A 191 18.83 -18.49 -13.95
C THR A 191 18.26 -17.17 -14.48
N ALA A 192 18.11 -17.05 -15.80
CA ALA A 192 17.50 -15.87 -16.42
C ALA A 192 16.02 -15.72 -16.01
N ALA A 193 15.27 -16.83 -15.92
CA ALA A 193 13.89 -16.83 -15.48
C ALA A 193 13.73 -16.40 -14.02
N ILE A 194 14.54 -16.95 -13.11
CA ILE A 194 14.54 -16.55 -11.70
C ILE A 194 14.87 -15.06 -11.57
N ARG A 195 15.92 -14.58 -12.25
CA ARG A 195 16.29 -13.16 -12.27
C ARG A 195 15.22 -12.27 -12.91
N ALA A 196 14.48 -12.77 -13.90
CA ALA A 196 13.37 -12.04 -14.51
C ALA A 196 12.17 -11.89 -13.57
N GLY A 197 12.09 -12.68 -12.49
CA GLY A 197 11.09 -12.58 -11.45
C GLY A 197 11.56 -11.88 -10.18
N ASP A 198 12.78 -11.34 -10.15
CA ASP A 198 13.29 -10.55 -9.03
C ASP A 198 12.75 -9.11 -9.12
N ASP A 199 11.88 -8.72 -8.20
CA ASP A 199 11.28 -7.37 -8.19
C ASP A 199 12.22 -6.30 -7.62
N ASN A 200 13.27 -6.71 -6.91
CA ASN A 200 14.20 -5.76 -6.29
C ASN A 200 14.89 -4.86 -7.32
N VAL A 201 15.02 -5.32 -8.58
CA VAL A 201 15.60 -4.52 -9.67
C VAL A 201 14.72 -3.33 -10.09
N ASN A 202 13.43 -3.36 -9.75
CA ASN A 202 12.47 -2.30 -10.04
C ASN A 202 12.25 -1.37 -8.84
N ILE A 203 12.87 -1.67 -7.70
CA ILE A 203 12.74 -0.90 -6.49
C ILE A 203 14.03 -0.10 -6.31
N ASP A 204 13.90 1.21 -6.17
CA ASP A 204 14.96 2.08 -5.68
C ASP A 204 14.69 2.31 -4.18
N HIS A 205 15.30 1.47 -3.36
CA HIS A 205 15.20 1.53 -1.90
C HIS A 205 16.54 1.90 -1.31
N THR A 206 16.59 3.06 -0.67
CA THR A 206 17.72 3.49 0.16
C THR A 206 17.30 3.45 1.61
N THR A 207 18.24 3.16 2.51
CA THR A 207 18.01 3.21 3.96
C THR A 207 18.98 4.20 4.60
N ALA A 208 18.53 4.85 5.67
CA ALA A 208 19.34 5.71 6.49
C ALA A 208 20.01 4.91 7.62
N ALA A 209 21.16 5.38 8.09
CA ALA A 209 21.74 4.84 9.31
C ALA A 209 20.80 5.10 10.49
N ALA A 210 20.71 4.14 11.42
CA ALA A 210 19.96 4.32 12.65
C ALA A 210 20.48 5.55 13.40
N ALA A 211 19.58 6.51 13.65
CA ALA A 211 19.90 7.69 14.45
C ALA A 211 19.75 7.36 15.94
N ALA A 212 20.61 7.94 16.77
CA ALA A 212 20.57 7.72 18.21
C ALA A 212 19.38 8.43 18.88
N GLU A 213 18.90 9.54 18.31
CA GLU A 213 17.83 10.35 18.91
C GLU A 213 17.01 11.08 17.83
N ILE A 214 15.70 11.17 18.04
CA ILE A 214 14.78 11.99 17.24
C ILE A 214 14.75 13.38 17.89
N PRO A 215 15.05 14.47 17.15
CA PRO A 215 15.00 15.82 17.70
C PRO A 215 13.62 16.20 18.24
N ALA A 216 13.58 17.14 19.18
CA ALA A 216 12.32 17.69 19.67
C ALA A 216 11.59 18.48 18.57
N LEU A 217 10.27 18.64 18.74
CA LEU A 217 9.48 19.57 17.93
C LEU A 217 9.90 21.02 18.23
N PRO A 218 9.79 21.94 17.27
CA PRO A 218 10.07 23.36 17.51
C PRO A 218 9.11 23.94 18.55
N THR A 219 9.62 24.80 19.42
CA THR A 219 8.78 25.47 20.43
C THR A 219 8.19 26.80 19.95
N ALA A 220 8.78 27.40 18.93
CA ALA A 220 8.41 28.68 18.32
C ALA A 220 8.73 28.69 16.82
N LEU A 221 8.20 29.66 16.09
CA LEU A 221 8.50 29.89 14.68
C LEU A 221 9.99 30.22 14.51
N GLY A 222 10.67 29.42 13.70
CA GLY A 222 12.06 29.62 13.33
C GLY A 222 12.25 30.53 12.11
N THR A 223 13.47 30.62 11.60
CA THR A 223 13.75 31.28 10.31
C THR A 223 13.59 30.29 9.16
N LYS A 224 13.07 30.75 8.01
CA LYS A 224 13.07 29.96 6.77
C LYS A 224 14.48 29.43 6.46
N HIS A 225 14.61 28.11 6.37
CA HIS A 225 15.90 27.43 6.16
C HIS A 225 15.99 26.76 4.78
N TYR A 226 14.94 26.05 4.37
CA TYR A 226 14.91 25.33 3.09
C TYR A 226 13.54 25.36 2.42
N ARG A 227 13.51 25.00 1.13
CA ARG A 227 12.29 24.82 0.33
C ARG A 227 12.44 23.58 -0.54
N LEU A 228 11.47 22.68 -0.47
CA LEU A 228 11.35 21.51 -1.33
C LEU A 228 10.22 21.77 -2.35
N PHE A 229 10.44 21.36 -3.59
CA PHE A 229 9.42 21.36 -4.64
C PHE A 229 9.11 19.91 -4.98
N ILE A 230 7.88 19.49 -4.69
CA ILE A 230 7.42 18.12 -4.92
C ILE A 230 6.47 18.15 -6.11
N PRO A 231 6.81 17.51 -7.24
CA PRO A 231 5.90 17.43 -8.39
C PRO A 231 4.61 16.71 -8.00
N ASP A 232 3.46 17.25 -8.43
CA ASP A 232 2.16 16.57 -8.36
C ASP A 232 1.84 16.01 -9.74
N ASP A 233 1.97 14.69 -9.89
CA ASP A 233 1.68 13.94 -11.13
C ASP A 233 0.19 13.59 -11.27
N GLY A 234 -0.67 14.12 -10.39
CA GLY A 234 -2.09 13.84 -10.35
C GLY A 234 -2.46 12.62 -9.50
N SER A 235 -1.48 11.90 -8.95
CA SER A 235 -1.73 10.85 -7.93
C SER A 235 -2.00 11.44 -6.54
N GLY A 236 -1.80 12.75 -6.37
CA GLY A 236 -1.85 13.43 -5.08
C GLY A 236 -0.52 13.32 -4.34
N VAL A 237 -0.25 14.32 -3.49
CA VAL A 237 0.92 14.33 -2.62
C VAL A 237 0.47 14.12 -1.19
N ASP A 238 1.01 13.09 -0.53
CA ASP A 238 0.77 12.88 0.89
C ASP A 238 1.97 13.31 1.70
N ILE A 239 1.71 13.92 2.86
CA ILE A 239 2.76 14.36 3.77
C ILE A 239 2.35 13.95 5.19
N VAL A 240 3.20 13.18 5.84
CA VAL A 240 3.01 12.78 7.24
C VAL A 240 4.22 13.15 8.08
N VAL A 241 3.98 13.51 9.33
CA VAL A 241 5.04 13.75 10.32
C VAL A 241 5.55 12.41 10.84
N ALA A 242 6.82 12.07 10.60
CA ALA A 242 7.39 10.80 11.05
C ALA A 242 8.93 10.80 11.14
N GLY A 243 9.50 9.97 12.01
CA GLY A 243 10.95 9.83 12.16
C GLY A 243 11.61 11.15 12.55
N ARG A 244 12.50 11.66 11.69
CA ARG A 244 13.26 12.92 11.92
C ARG A 244 12.70 14.13 11.15
N GLY A 245 11.54 14.01 10.50
CA GLY A 245 11.03 15.07 9.63
C GLY A 245 9.69 14.68 8.98
N PRO A 246 9.43 15.12 7.74
CA PRO A 246 8.30 14.62 6.97
C PRO A 246 8.67 13.38 6.15
N VAL A 247 7.71 12.48 5.99
CA VAL A 247 7.70 11.49 4.90
C VAL A 247 6.68 11.92 3.88
N ILE A 248 7.10 11.98 2.62
CA ILE A 248 6.31 12.48 1.49
C ILE A 248 6.06 11.35 0.51
N GLY A 249 4.79 11.13 0.15
CA GLY A 249 4.36 10.19 -0.87
C GLY A 249 3.98 10.89 -2.17
N THR A 250 4.44 10.35 -3.29
CA THR A 250 4.09 10.75 -4.67
C THR A 250 3.88 9.50 -5.51
N GLY A 251 3.38 9.60 -6.75
CA GLY A 251 3.13 8.42 -7.60
C GLY A 251 4.36 7.50 -7.79
N ALA A 252 5.57 8.05 -7.69
CA ALA A 252 6.82 7.30 -7.74
C ALA A 252 7.09 6.44 -6.49
N GLY A 253 6.59 6.82 -5.32
CA GLY A 253 6.86 6.15 -4.05
C GLY A 253 6.89 7.11 -2.87
N ILE A 254 7.66 6.76 -1.84
CA ILE A 254 7.80 7.58 -0.63
C ILE A 254 9.26 8.00 -0.40
N THR A 255 9.46 9.20 0.13
CA THR A 255 10.78 9.75 0.52
C THR A 255 10.70 10.39 1.90
N ALA A 256 11.64 10.06 2.79
CA ALA A 256 11.81 10.75 4.06
C ALA A 256 12.84 11.87 3.95
N TYR A 257 12.53 13.01 4.55
CA TYR A 257 13.42 14.16 4.62
C TYR A 257 13.78 14.48 6.07
N ASP A 258 14.98 14.99 6.28
CA ASP A 258 15.41 15.53 7.57
C ASP A 258 14.70 16.87 7.81
N GLY A 259 14.04 17.01 8.97
CA GLY A 259 13.29 18.21 9.30
C GLY A 259 14.17 19.44 9.48
N ALA A 260 15.44 19.31 9.88
CA ALA A 260 16.32 20.47 10.06
C ALA A 260 16.88 20.96 8.71
N THR A 261 17.33 20.05 7.85
CA THR A 261 18.07 20.44 6.64
C THR A 261 17.28 20.31 5.34
N GLY A 262 16.14 19.62 5.35
CA GLY A 262 15.39 19.25 4.14
C GLY A 262 16.12 18.23 3.26
N ALA A 263 17.17 17.58 3.76
CA ALA A 263 17.92 16.58 2.99
C ALA A 263 17.19 15.24 2.97
N GLU A 264 17.25 14.51 1.86
CA GLU A 264 16.74 13.13 1.76
C GLU A 264 17.49 12.22 2.74
N LEU A 265 16.75 11.48 3.56
CA LEU A 265 17.28 10.48 4.48
C LEU A 265 17.25 9.09 3.87
N TRP A 266 16.07 8.70 3.39
CA TRP A 266 15.81 7.41 2.76
C TRP A 266 14.64 7.53 1.80
N ARG A 267 14.53 6.60 0.85
CA ARG A 267 13.40 6.54 -0.09
C ARG A 267 13.04 5.11 -0.46
N TYR A 268 11.79 4.90 -0.85
CA TYR A 268 11.31 3.68 -1.47
C TYR A 268 10.50 4.06 -2.71
N HIS A 269 11.13 3.99 -3.88
CA HIS A 269 10.52 4.31 -5.16
C HIS A 269 10.38 3.05 -6.02
N ARG A 270 9.29 2.96 -6.78
CA ARG A 270 9.08 1.90 -7.77
C ARG A 270 9.25 2.48 -9.17
N ARG A 271 10.14 1.89 -9.95
CA ARG A 271 10.37 2.27 -11.35
C ARG A 271 9.16 1.94 -12.20
N GLU A 272 8.93 2.76 -13.23
CA GLU A 272 7.94 2.46 -14.26
C GLU A 272 8.20 1.08 -14.87
N GLN A 273 7.14 0.28 -15.00
CA GLN A 273 7.17 -0.98 -15.70
C GLN A 273 6.51 -0.80 -17.07
N SER A 274 7.26 -1.05 -18.13
CA SER A 274 6.78 -0.85 -19.52
C SER A 274 6.37 0.60 -19.85
N GLY A 275 6.98 1.59 -19.18
CA GLY A 275 6.66 3.02 -19.35
C GLY A 275 5.34 3.44 -18.70
N GLN A 276 4.82 2.64 -17.76
CA GLN A 276 3.62 2.94 -17.00
C GLN A 276 3.86 2.71 -15.50
N HIS A 277 3.22 3.53 -14.67
CA HIS A 277 3.20 3.41 -13.21
C HIS A 277 1.99 2.58 -12.73
N LEU A 278 1.79 1.38 -13.27
CA LEU A 278 0.66 0.53 -12.85
C LEU A 278 0.78 0.05 -11.39
N LEU A 279 2.00 0.00 -10.86
CA LEU A 279 2.33 -0.31 -9.48
C LEU A 279 2.68 0.94 -8.66
N ALA A 280 2.09 2.08 -9.03
CA ALA A 280 2.30 3.36 -8.35
C ALA A 280 1.95 3.27 -6.88
N TYR A 281 2.55 4.19 -6.13
CA TYR A 281 2.02 4.60 -4.84
C TYR A 281 0.54 5.00 -4.96
N VAL A 282 -0.26 4.62 -3.96
CA VAL A 282 -1.68 4.99 -3.88
C VAL A 282 -1.80 6.29 -3.09
N GLY A 283 -2.26 7.36 -3.72
CA GLY A 283 -2.58 8.61 -3.03
C GLY A 283 -3.51 8.42 -1.83
N GLU A 284 -3.33 9.23 -0.81
CA GLU A 284 -4.01 9.22 0.50
C GLU A 284 -3.75 7.99 1.38
N SER A 285 -2.84 7.10 0.97
CA SER A 285 -2.53 5.86 1.69
C SER A 285 -1.42 5.98 2.73
N LEU A 286 -0.67 7.10 2.75
CA LEU A 286 0.41 7.34 3.70
C LEU A 286 -0.17 7.61 5.10
N ILE A 287 0.31 6.84 6.07
CA ILE A 287 -0.11 6.93 7.46
C ILE A 287 1.13 6.91 8.33
N SER A 288 1.19 7.81 9.31
CA SER A 288 2.19 7.79 10.37
C SER A 288 1.58 7.25 11.66
N THR A 289 2.30 6.38 12.35
CA THR A 289 1.80 5.71 13.55
C THR A 289 2.93 5.45 14.56
N ASP A 290 2.59 4.97 15.75
CA ASP A 290 3.53 4.74 16.85
C ASP A 290 4.32 6.00 17.23
N GLY A 291 3.62 7.13 17.40
CA GLY A 291 4.26 8.42 17.65
C GLY A 291 5.16 8.90 16.49
N GLY A 292 4.97 8.35 15.29
CA GLY A 292 5.77 8.65 14.12
C GLY A 292 6.98 7.75 13.94
N ALA A 293 7.12 6.67 14.72
CA ALA A 293 8.20 5.70 14.55
C ALA A 293 7.98 4.75 13.36
N VAL A 294 6.74 4.61 12.88
CA VAL A 294 6.39 3.74 11.76
C VAL A 294 5.57 4.51 10.73
N VAL A 295 5.90 4.31 9.46
CA VAL A 295 5.10 4.82 8.33
C VAL A 295 4.56 3.64 7.53
N ILE A 296 3.29 3.71 7.15
CA ILE A 296 2.63 2.71 6.32
C ILE A 296 2.18 3.40 5.04
N ALA A 297 2.43 2.78 3.91
CA ALA A 297 2.04 3.27 2.60
C ALA A 297 1.42 2.15 1.76
N GLY A 298 0.58 2.52 0.80
CA GLY A 298 -0.09 1.61 -0.12
C GLY A 298 0.44 1.74 -1.55
N TRP A 299 0.45 0.62 -2.25
CA TRP A 299 0.80 0.53 -3.67
C TRP A 299 -0.25 -0.31 -4.40
N HIS A 300 -0.58 0.10 -5.62
CA HIS A 300 -1.47 -0.66 -6.50
C HIS A 300 -0.90 -2.08 -6.71
N GLU A 301 -1.75 -3.10 -6.57
CA GLU A 301 -1.45 -4.54 -6.72
C GLU A 301 -0.36 -5.13 -5.81
N VAL A 302 0.36 -4.32 -5.04
CA VAL A 302 1.33 -4.76 -4.02
C VAL A 302 0.63 -4.85 -2.65
N GLY A 303 -0.19 -3.85 -2.32
CA GLY A 303 -0.81 -3.70 -1.00
C GLY A 303 -0.04 -2.72 -0.09
N LEU A 304 -0.13 -2.95 1.22
CA LEU A 304 0.45 -2.06 2.23
C LEU A 304 1.84 -2.54 2.66
N ILE A 305 2.77 -1.62 2.81
CA ILE A 305 4.10 -1.88 3.36
C ILE A 305 4.33 -0.91 4.53
N ALA A 306 4.84 -1.44 5.63
CA ALA A 306 5.27 -0.65 6.77
C ALA A 306 6.79 -0.49 6.79
N PHE A 307 7.23 0.71 7.14
CA PHE A 307 8.61 1.13 7.21
C PHE A 307 8.91 1.68 8.59
N ASP A 308 10.11 1.41 9.08
CA ASP A 308 10.67 2.17 10.18
C ASP A 308 10.92 3.61 9.70
N ALA A 309 10.30 4.59 10.35
CA ALA A 309 10.29 5.96 9.85
C ALA A 309 11.67 6.64 9.87
N VAL A 310 12.58 6.16 10.72
CA VAL A 310 13.93 6.73 10.87
C VAL A 310 14.87 6.17 9.81
N THR A 311 14.82 4.85 9.59
CA THR A 311 15.79 4.14 8.74
C THR A 311 15.28 3.82 7.34
N GLY A 312 13.96 3.76 7.15
CA GLY A 312 13.34 3.28 5.93
C GLY A 312 13.36 1.75 5.79
N GLU A 313 13.78 1.00 6.82
CA GLU A 313 13.74 -0.47 6.76
C GLU A 313 12.29 -0.99 6.65
N ILE A 314 12.07 -1.97 5.78
CA ILE A 314 10.76 -2.63 5.64
C ILE A 314 10.52 -3.49 6.88
N LEU A 315 9.48 -3.16 7.64
CA LEU A 315 9.08 -3.89 8.84
C LEU A 315 8.17 -5.08 8.50
N TRP A 316 7.20 -4.86 7.62
CA TRP A 316 6.33 -5.90 7.08
C TRP A 316 5.63 -5.43 5.79
N SER A 317 5.33 -6.39 4.92
CA SER A 317 4.46 -6.23 3.74
C SER A 317 3.27 -7.18 3.75
N ASP A 318 3.28 -8.18 4.65
CA ASP A 318 2.16 -9.06 4.95
C ASP A 318 2.08 -9.29 6.46
N SER A 319 0.90 -9.13 7.04
CA SER A 319 0.66 -9.15 8.48
C SER A 319 -0.79 -9.51 8.81
N ASP A 320 -1.16 -9.57 10.10
CA ASP A 320 -2.58 -9.73 10.46
C ASP A 320 -3.38 -8.50 9.99
N TYR A 321 -2.78 -7.31 10.04
CA TYR A 321 -3.40 -6.07 9.58
C TYR A 321 -3.79 -6.12 8.10
N THR A 322 -2.87 -6.53 7.21
CA THR A 322 -3.17 -6.65 5.78
C THR A 322 -4.23 -7.70 5.50
N ARG A 323 -4.21 -8.83 6.24
CA ARG A 323 -5.19 -9.91 6.09
C ARG A 323 -6.59 -9.52 6.58
N ASP A 324 -6.69 -8.97 7.78
CA ASP A 324 -7.97 -8.52 8.35
C ASP A 324 -8.57 -7.40 7.48
N ARG A 325 -7.73 -6.48 6.98
CA ARG A 325 -8.16 -5.42 6.06
C ARG A 325 -8.69 -5.97 4.73
N ARG A 326 -8.04 -6.98 4.15
CA ARG A 326 -8.56 -7.65 2.92
C ARG A 326 -9.90 -8.36 3.14
N SER A 327 -10.18 -8.79 4.37
CA SER A 327 -11.45 -9.45 4.69
C SER A 327 -12.61 -8.47 4.94
N GLY A 328 -12.31 -7.20 5.22
CA GLY A 328 -13.27 -6.18 5.62
C GLY A 328 -13.41 -5.06 4.59
N LEU A 329 -14.42 -5.18 3.71
CA LEU A 329 -14.84 -4.20 2.69
C LEU A 329 -13.81 -3.88 1.58
N PRO A 330 -14.29 -3.54 0.36
CA PRO A 330 -13.41 -3.14 -0.75
C PRO A 330 -12.61 -1.88 -0.39
N TRP A 331 -11.30 -1.94 -0.63
CA TRP A 331 -10.32 -0.90 -0.33
C TRP A 331 -10.60 0.45 -1.01
N GLU A 332 -11.44 0.49 -2.05
CA GLU A 332 -11.67 1.66 -2.91
C GLU A 332 -12.66 2.70 -2.36
N GLU A 333 -13.49 2.37 -1.37
CA GLU A 333 -14.65 3.22 -1.07
C GLU A 333 -14.39 4.29 0.00
N ARG A 334 -13.36 4.15 0.84
CA ARG A 334 -13.12 5.06 1.98
C ARG A 334 -11.94 6.04 1.83
N LEU A 335 -11.13 5.91 0.79
CA LEU A 335 -10.02 6.84 0.48
C LEU A 335 -10.35 7.81 -0.66
N ARG A 336 -11.64 8.07 -0.91
CA ARG A 336 -12.09 9.11 -1.87
C ARG A 336 -12.42 10.41 -1.14
N HIS A 337 -11.47 10.92 -0.37
CA HIS A 337 -11.50 12.31 0.09
C HIS A 337 -10.49 13.12 -0.75
N PRO A 338 -10.43 14.46 -0.67
CA PRO A 338 -9.87 15.27 -1.76
C PRO A 338 -8.34 15.22 -1.80
N ASN A 339 -7.79 14.61 -2.86
CA ASN A 339 -6.47 14.65 -3.51
C ASN A 339 -5.18 14.87 -2.69
N THR A 340 -5.22 14.98 -1.36
CA THR A 340 -4.07 15.32 -0.53
C THR A 340 -4.37 15.03 0.95
N ARG A 341 -3.68 14.02 1.49
CA ARG A 341 -3.70 13.74 2.92
C ARG A 341 -2.48 14.35 3.60
N VAL A 342 -2.74 15.25 4.54
CA VAL A 342 -1.71 15.76 5.44
C VAL A 342 -2.06 15.34 6.87
N GLU A 343 -1.23 14.47 7.45
CA GLU A 343 -1.43 13.94 8.81
C GLU A 343 -0.38 14.53 9.77
N ALA A 344 -0.84 15.44 10.62
CA ALA A 344 0.01 16.20 11.55
C ALA A 344 0.35 15.43 12.85
N ALA A 345 -0.46 14.46 13.24
CA ALA A 345 -0.36 13.78 14.54
C ALA A 345 -0.50 12.25 14.37
N PRO A 346 0.59 11.47 14.57
CA PRO A 346 0.58 10.01 14.38
C PRO A 346 -0.32 9.28 15.39
N GLY A 347 -1.36 8.59 14.94
CA GLY A 347 -2.25 7.80 15.83
C GLY A 347 -1.86 6.32 15.94
N PRO A 348 -2.49 5.53 16.84
CA PRO A 348 -2.37 4.08 16.84
C PRO A 348 -2.90 3.45 15.53
N LEU A 349 -2.28 2.33 15.12
CA LEU A 349 -2.74 1.56 13.97
C LEU A 349 -4.04 0.79 14.31
N VAL A 350 -5.15 1.26 13.75
CA VAL A 350 -6.47 0.65 13.95
C VAL A 350 -7.11 0.26 12.62
N LEU A 351 -7.99 -0.73 12.67
CA LEU A 351 -8.92 -1.08 11.60
C LEU A 351 -10.33 -0.98 12.13
N THR A 352 -11.17 -0.22 11.44
CA THR A 352 -12.54 0.01 11.88
C THR A 352 -13.54 -0.70 10.97
N HIS A 353 -14.38 -1.53 11.58
CA HIS A 353 -15.50 -2.22 10.97
C HIS A 353 -16.81 -1.64 11.55
N PRO A 354 -17.95 -1.69 10.85
CA PRO A 354 -19.22 -1.19 11.38
C PRO A 354 -19.59 -1.67 12.80
N THR A 355 -19.20 -2.90 13.14
CA THR A 355 -19.53 -3.54 14.42
C THR A 355 -18.32 -3.85 15.30
N ARG A 356 -17.10 -3.56 14.84
CA ARG A 356 -15.87 -3.92 15.54
C ARG A 356 -14.78 -2.89 15.32
N ILE A 357 -13.86 -2.77 16.26
CA ILE A 357 -12.61 -2.05 16.08
C ILE A 357 -11.47 -2.97 16.51
N SER A 358 -10.43 -3.04 15.70
CA SER A 358 -9.20 -3.77 16.03
C SER A 358 -8.04 -2.80 16.13
N ARG A 359 -7.11 -3.07 17.05
CA ARG A 359 -5.80 -2.42 17.07
C ARG A 359 -4.70 -3.41 16.76
N TYR A 360 -3.63 -2.89 16.14
CA TYR A 360 -2.48 -3.66 15.72
C TYR A 360 -1.20 -3.01 16.25
N ASP A 361 -0.19 -3.85 16.47
CA ASP A 361 1.19 -3.41 16.65
C ASP A 361 1.69 -2.86 15.31
N PRO A 362 2.06 -1.57 15.22
CA PRO A 362 2.50 -1.01 13.94
C PRO A 362 3.81 -1.58 13.42
N ARG A 363 4.72 -2.02 14.30
CA ARG A 363 6.02 -2.57 13.91
C ARG A 363 5.93 -4.00 13.40
N THR A 364 4.97 -4.78 13.87
CA THR A 364 4.84 -6.19 13.44
C THR A 364 3.56 -6.48 12.65
N GLY A 365 2.63 -5.54 12.60
CA GLY A 365 1.29 -5.70 12.01
C GLY A 365 0.44 -6.79 12.68
N LYS A 366 0.77 -7.19 13.92
CA LYS A 366 0.04 -8.23 14.67
C LYS A 366 -1.14 -7.60 15.38
N ARG A 367 -2.28 -8.29 15.41
CA ARG A 367 -3.46 -7.80 16.14
C ARG A 367 -3.21 -7.85 17.66
N LEU A 368 -3.39 -6.71 18.33
CA LEU A 368 -3.25 -6.59 19.78
C LEU A 368 -4.57 -6.91 20.49
N TRP A 369 -5.66 -6.29 20.02
CA TRP A 369 -7.00 -6.51 20.56
C TRP A 369 -8.09 -6.28 19.50
N LEU A 370 -9.29 -6.77 19.80
CA LEU A 370 -10.51 -6.60 19.03
C LEU A 370 -11.64 -6.27 20.01
N THR A 371 -12.37 -5.19 19.72
CA THR A 371 -13.51 -4.73 20.51
C THR A 371 -14.75 -4.81 19.66
N ASP A 372 -15.74 -5.61 20.08
CA ASP A 372 -17.08 -5.55 19.50
C ASP A 372 -17.74 -4.24 19.94
N THR A 373 -18.15 -3.44 18.96
CA THR A 373 -18.91 -2.18 19.16
C THR A 373 -20.36 -2.35 18.70
N ALA A 374 -20.83 -3.60 18.56
CA ALA A 374 -22.21 -3.87 18.23
C ALA A 374 -23.08 -3.56 19.45
N TYR A 375 -23.74 -2.41 19.43
CA TYR A 375 -24.68 -2.02 20.47
C TYR A 375 -26.03 -2.69 20.21
N SER A 376 -26.38 -3.67 21.05
CA SER A 376 -27.69 -4.34 21.00
C SER A 376 -28.84 -3.40 21.38
N ASP A 377 -28.54 -2.31 22.10
CA ASP A 377 -29.48 -1.30 22.57
C ASP A 377 -29.66 -0.13 21.60
N CYS A 378 -28.71 0.10 20.69
CA CYS A 378 -28.95 0.92 19.50
C CYS A 378 -29.68 0.05 18.48
N GLY A 379 -31.00 0.21 18.39
CA GLY A 379 -31.83 -0.48 17.40
C GLY A 379 -31.12 -0.44 16.04
N GLY A 380 -30.69 -1.61 15.54
CA GLY A 380 -29.83 -1.70 14.37
C GLY A 380 -30.44 -0.94 13.18
N PRO A 381 -29.61 -0.38 12.29
CA PRO A 381 -30.08 0.55 11.27
C PRO A 381 -31.10 -0.13 10.34
N GLN A 382 -32.37 0.24 10.47
CA GLN A 382 -33.32 0.21 9.33
C GLN A 382 -33.04 1.36 8.36
N PHE A 383 -32.13 2.28 8.72
CA PHE A 383 -31.65 3.33 7.83
C PHE A 383 -30.85 2.72 6.68
N ASN A 384 -31.10 3.21 5.45
CA ASN A 384 -30.39 2.85 4.23
C ASN A 384 -28.90 2.64 4.53
N ALA A 385 -28.46 1.37 4.54
CA ALA A 385 -27.13 0.96 5.02
C ALA A 385 -25.95 1.64 4.28
N ALA A 386 -26.23 2.33 3.18
CA ALA A 386 -25.24 3.06 2.38
C ALA A 386 -24.86 4.45 2.95
N GLU A 387 -25.72 5.12 3.72
CA GLU A 387 -25.48 6.54 4.09
C GLU A 387 -25.05 6.76 5.55
N ALA A 388 -25.16 5.75 6.41
CA ALA A 388 -24.94 5.89 7.86
C ALA A 388 -23.79 5.01 8.38
N ALA A 389 -22.69 4.93 7.62
CA ALA A 389 -21.49 4.27 8.13
C ALA A 389 -21.00 5.00 9.40
N PRO A 390 -20.55 4.28 10.44
CA PRO A 390 -19.97 4.93 11.61
C PRO A 390 -18.80 5.81 11.16
N SER A 391 -18.74 7.00 11.73
CA SER A 391 -17.55 7.85 11.63
C SER A 391 -16.61 7.44 12.76
N ASP A 392 -15.33 7.32 12.47
CA ASP A 392 -14.29 6.99 13.44
C ASP A 392 -13.19 8.05 13.40
N GLN A 393 -12.66 8.43 14.56
CA GLN A 393 -11.49 9.30 14.68
C GLN A 393 -10.55 8.77 15.75
N VAL A 394 -9.25 8.99 15.55
CA VAL A 394 -8.21 8.37 16.37
C VAL A 394 -7.22 9.43 16.84
N THR A 395 -7.17 9.64 18.14
CA THR A 395 -6.14 10.43 18.82
C THR A 395 -5.15 9.49 19.50
N ASP A 396 -4.10 10.05 20.09
CA ASP A 396 -3.08 9.27 20.80
C ASP A 396 -3.66 8.71 22.10
N ASN A 397 -4.64 9.44 22.66
CA ASN A 397 -5.28 9.12 23.93
C ASN A 397 -6.58 8.32 23.75
N GLY A 398 -7.21 8.33 22.56
CA GLY A 398 -8.56 7.81 22.39
C GLY A 398 -8.92 7.37 20.98
N ILE A 399 -9.76 6.33 20.87
CA ILE A 399 -10.47 6.00 19.64
C ILE A 399 -11.92 6.38 19.82
N TYR A 400 -12.43 7.27 18.97
CA TYR A 400 -13.78 7.82 19.04
C TYR A 400 -14.62 7.30 17.89
N ARG A 401 -15.82 6.82 18.20
CA ARG A 401 -16.80 6.33 17.22
C ARG A 401 -18.12 7.08 17.38
N ALA A 402 -18.64 7.66 16.29
CA ALA A 402 -20.01 8.12 16.20
C ALA A 402 -20.86 7.07 15.49
N GLN A 403 -21.83 6.53 16.20
CA GLN A 403 -22.76 5.53 15.68
C GLN A 403 -24.19 6.05 15.71
N PRO A 404 -24.97 5.90 14.63
CA PRO A 404 -26.38 6.26 14.62
C PRO A 404 -27.17 5.25 15.46
N CYS A 405 -28.12 5.75 16.24
CA CYS A 405 -29.01 4.96 17.07
C CYS A 405 -30.46 5.41 16.85
N SER A 406 -31.40 4.47 16.89
CA SER A 406 -32.81 4.77 16.74
C SER A 406 -33.73 3.86 17.54
N THR A 407 -34.89 4.40 17.87
CA THR A 407 -36.11 3.69 18.27
C THR A 407 -37.23 4.06 17.29
N GLU A 408 -38.47 3.63 17.54
CA GLU A 408 -39.62 3.95 16.68
C GLU A 408 -39.85 5.47 16.51
N ASN A 409 -39.60 6.26 17.56
CA ASN A 409 -39.96 7.69 17.60
C ASN A 409 -38.77 8.64 17.76
N LEU A 410 -37.57 8.12 18.02
CA LEU A 410 -36.41 8.92 18.36
C LEU A 410 -35.16 8.39 17.68
N THR A 411 -34.34 9.30 17.17
CA THR A 411 -32.99 9.05 16.65
C THR A 411 -32.00 9.91 17.40
N TRP A 412 -30.78 9.41 17.56
CA TRP A 412 -29.67 10.14 18.17
C TRP A 412 -28.35 9.55 17.67
N TRP A 413 -27.25 10.22 18.00
CA TRP A 413 -25.92 9.70 17.77
C TRP A 413 -25.26 9.32 19.08
N ARG A 414 -24.74 8.11 19.15
CA ARG A 414 -23.90 7.68 20.27
C ARG A 414 -22.45 7.87 19.93
N ILE A 415 -21.78 8.72 20.70
CA ILE A 415 -20.33 8.84 20.69
C ILE A 415 -19.76 7.86 21.72
N THR A 416 -18.81 7.04 21.30
CA THR A 416 -18.11 6.08 22.17
C THR A 416 -16.64 6.42 22.17
N ALA A 417 -16.03 6.50 23.35
CA ALA A 417 -14.58 6.59 23.48
C ALA A 417 -14.01 5.26 23.95
N ILE A 418 -12.96 4.77 23.27
CA ILE A 418 -12.31 3.49 23.52
C ILE A 418 -10.84 3.74 23.85
N ASP A 419 -10.36 3.05 24.89
CA ASP A 419 -8.96 3.05 25.29
C ASP A 419 -8.10 2.46 24.16
N PRO A 420 -7.17 3.23 23.57
CA PRO A 420 -6.33 2.72 22.48
C PRO A 420 -5.41 1.61 22.98
N GLN A 421 -5.00 1.60 24.24
CA GLN A 421 -4.14 0.56 24.79
C GLN A 421 -4.89 -0.76 25.02
N ARG A 422 -6.09 -0.68 25.60
CA ARG A 422 -6.80 -1.87 26.11
C ARG A 422 -7.97 -2.33 25.24
N GLY A 423 -8.48 -1.47 24.36
CA GLY A 423 -9.71 -1.72 23.61
C GLY A 423 -10.98 -1.64 24.45
N THR A 424 -10.88 -1.25 25.72
CA THR A 424 -12.05 -1.10 26.61
C THR A 424 -12.77 0.20 26.33
N VAL A 425 -14.11 0.18 26.33
CA VAL A 425 -14.92 1.41 26.29
C VAL A 425 -14.70 2.20 27.57
N ILE A 426 -14.26 3.45 27.43
CA ILE A 426 -14.01 4.38 28.54
C ILE A 426 -15.28 5.13 28.93
N GLY A 427 -16.04 5.57 27.93
CA GLY A 427 -17.27 6.33 28.13
C GLY A 427 -18.14 6.37 26.89
N THR A 428 -19.40 6.72 27.08
CA THR A 428 -20.37 6.91 25.99
C THR A 428 -21.20 8.15 26.21
N ARG A 429 -21.56 8.84 25.14
CA ARG A 429 -22.45 9.99 25.20
C ARG A 429 -23.40 10.04 24.02
N ASP A 430 -24.68 10.17 24.33
CA ASP A 430 -25.72 10.35 23.34
C ASP A 430 -25.90 11.86 23.05
N ILE A 431 -25.92 12.22 21.77
CA ILE A 431 -26.09 13.58 21.26
C ILE A 431 -27.20 13.63 20.21
N ASP A 432 -27.73 14.82 19.95
CA ASP A 432 -28.67 15.08 18.85
C ASP A 432 -29.95 14.21 18.89
N HIS A 433 -30.65 14.22 20.02
CA HIS A 433 -31.93 13.52 20.15
C HIS A 433 -33.01 14.24 19.32
N GLN A 434 -33.40 13.66 18.20
CA GLN A 434 -34.41 14.19 17.29
C GLN A 434 -35.52 13.17 17.01
N PRO A 435 -36.75 13.62 16.67
CA PRO A 435 -37.78 12.72 16.16
C PRO A 435 -37.31 11.99 14.90
N THR A 436 -37.72 10.73 14.71
CA THR A 436 -37.38 9.91 13.51
C THR A 436 -37.80 10.54 12.18
N SER A 437 -38.71 11.51 12.19
CA SER A 437 -39.15 12.26 10.99
C SER A 437 -38.23 13.42 10.60
N ALA A 438 -37.28 13.82 11.44
CA ALA A 438 -36.35 14.91 11.17
C ALA A 438 -35.25 14.49 10.17
N ARG A 439 -34.76 15.42 9.35
CA ARG A 439 -33.57 15.16 8.54
C ARG A 439 -32.35 15.06 9.45
N HIS A 440 -31.70 13.91 9.45
CA HIS A 440 -30.50 13.69 10.24
C HIS A 440 -29.34 14.54 9.73
N ALA A 441 -28.68 15.21 10.65
CA ALA A 441 -27.33 15.65 10.40
C ALA A 441 -26.37 14.58 10.89
N ILE A 442 -25.40 14.23 10.03
CA ILE A 442 -24.31 13.35 10.40
C ILE A 442 -23.32 14.18 11.20
N PRO A 443 -23.01 13.83 12.47
CA PRO A 443 -22.02 14.53 13.25
C PRO A 443 -20.69 14.41 12.52
N ARG A 444 -20.03 15.53 12.32
CA ARG A 444 -18.69 15.60 11.77
C ARG A 444 -17.71 15.45 12.91
N MET A 445 -16.98 14.34 12.86
CA MET A 445 -15.88 14.06 13.75
C MET A 445 -14.57 14.43 13.06
N ARG A 446 -13.73 15.23 13.72
CA ARG A 446 -12.40 15.60 13.22
C ARG A 446 -11.37 15.60 14.33
N LYS A 447 -10.15 15.22 13.97
CA LYS A 447 -8.96 15.33 14.80
C LYS A 447 -8.32 16.70 14.59
N MET A 448 -8.11 17.45 15.66
CA MET A 448 -7.32 18.69 15.69
C MET A 448 -6.11 18.43 16.58
N ALA A 449 -4.95 18.17 15.99
CA ALA A 449 -3.80 17.67 16.73
C ALA A 449 -4.15 16.41 17.55
N ASN A 450 -4.04 16.40 18.88
CA ASN A 450 -4.45 15.27 19.72
C ASN A 450 -5.88 15.42 20.29
N THR A 451 -6.61 16.45 19.87
CA THR A 451 -7.95 16.79 20.37
C THR A 451 -9.02 16.32 19.39
N MET A 452 -10.04 15.68 19.91
CA MET A 452 -11.20 15.24 19.16
C MET A 452 -12.30 16.31 19.18
N VAL A 453 -12.81 16.68 18.00
CA VAL A 453 -13.95 17.58 17.86
C VAL A 453 -15.10 16.85 17.18
N VAL A 454 -16.24 16.77 17.87
CA VAL A 454 -17.52 16.35 17.31
C VAL A 454 -18.37 17.58 17.07
N SER A 455 -18.91 17.74 15.87
CA SER A 455 -19.76 18.88 15.52
C SER A 455 -21.02 18.44 14.79
N TRP A 456 -22.15 19.04 15.13
CA TRP A 456 -23.43 18.77 14.48
C TRP A 456 -24.31 20.03 14.49
N PRO A 457 -25.14 20.24 13.48
CA PRO A 457 -26.05 21.38 13.44
C PRO A 457 -27.17 21.21 14.48
N LEU A 458 -27.51 22.27 15.21
CA LEU A 458 -28.56 22.29 16.22
C LEU A 458 -29.97 22.43 15.62
N THR A 459 -30.06 23.02 14.41
CA THR A 459 -31.31 23.24 13.70
C THR A 459 -31.14 22.92 12.22
N ASN A 460 -32.24 22.94 11.45
CA ASN A 460 -32.17 22.88 9.98
C ASN A 460 -31.46 24.10 9.35
N THR A 461 -30.98 25.06 10.15
CA THR A 461 -30.17 26.16 9.65
C THR A 461 -28.70 25.81 9.74
N TRP A 462 -27.98 25.95 8.63
CA TRP A 462 -26.55 25.67 8.49
C TRP A 462 -25.62 26.60 9.31
N ARG A 463 -26.16 27.37 10.26
CA ARG A 463 -25.44 28.42 10.98
C ARG A 463 -25.18 28.08 12.43
N ASP A 464 -26.05 27.27 13.04
CA ASP A 464 -25.97 26.97 14.46
C ASP A 464 -25.44 25.55 14.61
N TYR A 465 -24.18 25.45 15.01
CA TYR A 465 -23.53 24.17 15.31
C TYR A 465 -23.31 24.05 16.82
N ALA A 466 -23.51 22.84 17.31
CA ALA A 466 -22.98 22.41 18.59
C ALA A 466 -21.63 21.72 18.38
N TYR A 467 -20.75 21.94 19.33
CA TYR A 467 -19.41 21.37 19.37
C TYR A 467 -19.19 20.66 20.70
N LEU A 468 -18.55 19.50 20.60
CA LEU A 468 -17.99 18.76 21.73
C LEU A 468 -16.49 18.60 21.47
N VAL A 469 -15.66 19.11 22.37
CA VAL A 469 -14.20 19.18 22.22
C VAL A 469 -13.54 18.38 23.34
N LEU A 470 -12.72 17.39 23.02
CA LEU A 470 -12.19 16.41 23.97
C LEU A 470 -10.68 16.25 23.77
N ASP A 471 -9.86 16.51 24.78
CA ASP A 471 -8.42 16.17 24.76
C ASP A 471 -8.14 14.78 25.36
N SER A 472 -9.13 14.20 26.05
CA SER A 472 -9.04 12.89 26.67
C SER A 472 -10.38 12.14 26.63
N PRO A 473 -10.37 10.80 26.48
CA PRO A 473 -11.59 9.97 26.45
C PRO A 473 -12.51 10.07 27.67
N ASP A 474 -11.94 10.20 28.87
CA ASP A 474 -12.69 10.23 30.13
C ASP A 474 -13.55 11.49 30.29
N GLN A 475 -13.25 12.53 29.52
CA GLN A 475 -14.03 13.76 29.48
C GLN A 475 -15.34 13.64 28.69
N LEU A 476 -15.51 12.57 27.89
CA LEU A 476 -16.61 12.44 26.94
C LEU A 476 -17.97 12.72 27.58
N GLU A 477 -18.20 12.21 28.79
CA GLU A 477 -19.48 12.33 29.51
C GLU A 477 -19.67 13.71 30.14
N THR A 478 -18.61 14.37 30.60
CA THR A 478 -18.68 15.56 31.44
C THR A 478 -18.45 16.87 30.69
N THR A 479 -17.78 16.85 29.53
CA THR A 479 -17.46 18.09 28.79
C THR A 479 -18.73 18.84 28.37
N PRO A 480 -18.84 20.15 28.62
CA PRO A 480 -20.00 20.90 28.16
C PRO A 480 -20.07 20.97 26.62
N ILE A 481 -21.28 21.00 26.08
CA ILE A 481 -21.50 21.29 24.66
C ILE A 481 -21.44 22.81 24.50
N THR A 482 -20.67 23.29 23.53
CA THR A 482 -20.50 24.71 23.25
C THR A 482 -20.96 25.06 21.83
N ASP A 483 -21.31 26.32 21.60
CA ASP A 483 -21.59 26.90 20.29
C ASP A 483 -20.36 27.63 19.71
N ASN A 484 -19.28 27.76 20.49
CA ASN A 484 -18.02 28.31 20.03
C ASN A 484 -17.33 27.34 19.06
N ARG A 485 -16.98 27.81 17.87
CA ARG A 485 -16.37 26.97 16.84
C ARG A 485 -14.88 26.76 17.16
N PRO A 486 -14.41 25.54 17.44
CA PRO A 486 -12.98 25.28 17.53
C PRO A 486 -12.35 25.36 16.15
N VAL A 487 -11.16 25.95 16.10
CA VAL A 487 -10.39 26.18 14.86
C VAL A 487 -9.04 25.47 14.89
N SER A 488 -8.42 25.36 16.06
CA SER A 488 -7.17 24.62 16.27
C SER A 488 -7.06 24.21 17.74
N ALA A 489 -6.24 23.21 18.05
CA ALA A 489 -6.05 22.70 19.41
C ALA A 489 -4.57 22.44 19.69
N ASP A 490 -4.17 22.58 20.94
CA ASP A 490 -2.83 22.24 21.42
C ASP A 490 -2.61 20.71 21.38
N PRO A 491 -1.59 20.20 20.67
CA PRO A 491 -1.26 18.76 20.69
C PRO A 491 -0.93 18.22 22.08
N PHE A 492 -0.41 19.06 22.99
CA PHE A 492 0.14 18.63 24.28
C PHE A 492 -0.59 19.22 25.48
N GLY A 493 -1.67 19.96 25.26
CA GLY A 493 -2.36 20.71 26.31
C GLY A 493 -3.85 20.85 26.06
N SER A 494 -4.54 21.45 27.02
CA SER A 494 -5.98 21.66 26.97
C SER A 494 -6.38 22.92 26.19
N ASP A 495 -5.44 23.61 25.55
CA ASP A 495 -5.74 24.90 24.89
C ASP A 495 -6.39 24.68 23.53
N VAL A 496 -7.43 25.46 23.26
CA VAL A 496 -8.16 25.47 21.99
C VAL A 496 -8.35 26.89 21.53
N LEU A 497 -8.05 27.12 20.24
CA LEU A 497 -8.37 28.36 19.56
C LEU A 497 -9.84 28.32 19.13
N LEU A 498 -10.63 29.23 19.67
CA LEU A 498 -12.06 29.36 19.42
C LEU A 498 -12.34 30.57 18.54
N GLU A 499 -13.23 30.40 17.56
CA GLU A 499 -13.82 31.47 16.76
C GLU A 499 -15.14 31.90 17.43
N ARG A 500 -15.16 33.14 17.93
CA ARG A 500 -16.33 33.78 18.52
C ARG A 500 -16.92 34.84 17.60
N TRP A 501 -18.23 34.81 17.48
CA TRP A 501 -19.00 35.81 16.74
C TRP A 501 -19.44 36.91 17.69
N LEU A 502 -18.82 38.08 17.61
CA LEU A 502 -19.25 39.25 18.38
C LEU A 502 -20.30 40.05 17.59
N GLY A 503 -21.45 40.29 18.21
CA GLY A 503 -22.52 41.16 17.70
C GLY A 503 -23.60 40.46 16.86
N THR A 504 -24.78 41.08 16.82
CA THR A 504 -25.93 40.64 16.02
C THR A 504 -25.93 41.23 14.59
N GLU A 505 -25.19 42.32 14.37
CA GLU A 505 -25.15 43.06 13.11
C GLU A 505 -24.09 42.53 12.13
N ARG A 506 -24.36 42.63 10.83
CA ARG A 506 -23.41 42.23 9.77
C ARG A 506 -22.64 43.46 9.25
N PRO A 507 -21.34 43.33 8.91
CA PRO A 507 -20.50 42.13 9.03
C PRO A 507 -20.11 41.87 10.49
N ARG A 508 -20.23 40.62 10.93
CA ARG A 508 -19.81 40.24 12.28
C ARG A 508 -18.28 40.32 12.34
N SER A 509 -17.74 40.99 13.35
CA SER A 509 -16.31 40.93 13.63
C SER A 509 -15.98 39.55 14.18
N LEU A 510 -15.12 38.81 13.48
CA LEU A 510 -14.55 37.57 13.96
C LEU A 510 -13.57 37.87 15.09
N HIS A 511 -13.77 37.23 16.23
CA HIS A 511 -12.88 37.31 17.38
C HIS A 511 -12.28 35.94 17.63
N PHE A 512 -10.96 35.88 17.78
CA PHE A 512 -10.26 34.65 18.10
C PHE A 512 -9.73 34.74 19.52
N GLU A 513 -10.04 33.73 20.31
CA GLU A 513 -9.56 33.61 21.68
C GLU A 513 -9.06 32.19 21.94
N VAL A 514 -8.11 32.08 22.85
CA VAL A 514 -7.65 30.78 23.35
C VAL A 514 -8.29 30.54 24.70
N ALA A 515 -8.90 29.38 24.87
CA ALA A 515 -9.50 28.93 26.12
C ALA A 515 -9.07 27.49 26.41
N ALA A 516 -9.18 27.10 27.68
CA ALA A 516 -9.04 25.68 28.03
C ALA A 516 -10.29 24.91 27.59
N ILE A 517 -10.13 23.64 27.23
CA ILE A 517 -11.23 22.73 26.93
C ILE A 517 -12.21 22.70 28.11
N GLY A 518 -13.49 22.88 27.81
CA GLY A 518 -14.57 22.95 28.81
C GLY A 518 -14.68 24.27 29.58
N SER A 519 -13.81 25.26 29.31
CA SER A 519 -13.88 26.60 29.91
C SER A 519 -14.48 27.61 28.95
N ASP A 520 -15.47 28.39 29.42
CA ASP A 520 -16.00 29.54 28.68
C ASP A 520 -15.15 30.82 28.87
N THR A 521 -14.17 30.77 29.78
CA THR A 521 -13.27 31.89 30.07
C THR A 521 -12.07 31.85 29.15
N ALA A 522 -11.91 32.90 28.34
CA ALA A 522 -10.74 33.13 27.52
C ALA A 522 -9.50 33.31 28.40
N ARG A 523 -8.40 32.63 28.05
CA ARG A 523 -7.07 32.89 28.62
C ARG A 523 -6.48 34.17 28.03
N TYR A 524 -6.58 34.32 26.72
CA TYR A 524 -6.14 35.50 25.98
C TYR A 524 -6.85 35.59 24.63
N THR A 525 -6.83 36.79 24.04
CA THR A 525 -7.32 37.06 22.68
C THR A 525 -6.15 37.04 21.72
N VAL A 526 -6.37 36.55 20.49
CA VAL A 526 -5.37 36.59 19.43
C VAL A 526 -5.75 37.66 18.41
N GLU A 527 -4.99 38.75 18.41
CA GLU A 527 -5.27 39.89 17.53
C GLU A 527 -4.75 39.66 16.11
N GLY A 528 -5.52 40.09 15.10
CA GLY A 528 -5.03 40.15 13.72
C GLY A 528 -5.06 38.83 12.95
N ILE A 529 -5.61 37.76 13.50
CA ILE A 529 -5.98 36.57 12.72
C ILE A 529 -7.09 36.98 11.74
N ARG A 530 -6.77 36.94 10.44
CA ARG A 530 -7.66 37.37 9.35
C ARG A 530 -7.72 36.39 8.19
N GLY A 531 -7.17 35.19 8.36
CA GLY A 531 -7.13 34.15 7.33
C GLY A 531 -8.48 33.96 6.65
N MET A 532 -8.53 34.14 5.32
CA MET A 532 -9.77 34.03 4.55
C MET A 532 -10.28 32.59 4.47
N ASP A 533 -9.37 31.62 4.58
CA ASP A 533 -9.70 30.20 4.52
C ASP A 533 -9.51 29.56 5.90
N SER A 534 -10.62 29.19 6.52
CA SER A 534 -10.63 28.40 7.76
C SER A 534 -10.25 26.93 7.51
N ALA A 535 -9.22 26.67 6.69
CA ALA A 535 -8.72 25.32 6.54
C ALA A 535 -8.20 24.86 7.92
N ASP A 536 -8.70 23.72 8.41
CA ASP A 536 -8.45 23.25 9.79
C ASP A 536 -6.95 23.06 10.11
N ASN A 537 -6.08 22.99 9.09
CA ASN A 537 -4.65 22.74 9.25
C ASN A 537 -3.76 23.95 8.92
N SER A 538 -4.31 25.16 8.73
CA SER A 538 -3.50 26.37 8.51
C SER A 538 -2.95 26.96 9.82
N ARG A 539 -3.31 26.39 10.97
CA ARG A 539 -2.95 26.88 12.32
C ARG A 539 -2.46 25.75 13.20
N ILE A 540 -1.39 25.98 13.95
CA ILE A 540 -0.82 25.01 14.87
C ILE A 540 -0.34 25.67 16.17
N PHE A 541 -0.56 24.99 17.29
CA PHE A 541 0.05 25.33 18.56
C PHE A 541 1.45 24.70 18.65
N LEU A 542 2.44 25.53 18.93
CA LEU A 542 3.75 25.14 19.43
C LEU A 542 3.78 25.35 20.95
N THR A 543 4.88 24.97 21.59
CA THR A 543 5.03 25.13 23.05
C THR A 543 4.92 26.59 23.49
N ASP A 544 5.56 27.51 22.77
CA ASP A 544 5.66 28.93 23.14
C ASP A 544 4.75 29.84 22.29
N GLU A 545 4.34 29.37 21.11
CA GLU A 545 3.63 30.18 20.11
C GLU A 545 2.43 29.47 19.49
N LEU A 546 1.45 30.26 19.04
CA LEU A 546 0.46 29.85 18.05
C LEU A 546 0.94 30.35 16.69
N VAL A 547 0.91 29.51 15.65
CA VAL A 547 1.37 29.89 14.31
C VAL A 547 0.25 29.68 13.30
N GLU A 548 0.10 30.62 12.36
CA GLU A 548 -0.82 30.55 11.22
C GLU A 548 -0.06 30.75 9.90
N PHE A 549 -0.44 29.99 8.87
CA PHE A 549 0.05 30.14 7.51
C PHE A 549 -1.13 30.29 6.56
N ASP A 550 -1.34 31.50 6.06
CA ASP A 550 -2.51 31.81 5.23
C ASP A 550 -2.26 33.00 4.29
N LEU A 551 -3.22 33.23 3.40
CA LEU A 551 -3.28 34.34 2.48
C LEU A 551 -3.90 35.57 3.16
N TYR A 552 -3.09 36.61 3.34
CA TYR A 552 -3.47 37.85 3.98
C TYR A 552 -3.83 38.92 2.94
N GLN A 553 -4.97 39.58 3.13
CA GLN A 553 -5.34 40.74 2.33
C GLN A 553 -4.56 41.98 2.81
N LEU A 554 -3.76 42.54 1.90
CA LEU A 554 -3.05 43.80 2.03
C LEU A 554 -3.67 44.83 1.07
N ASP A 555 -3.34 46.11 1.27
CA ASP A 555 -3.77 47.18 0.35
C ASP A 555 -3.26 46.95 -1.08
N SER A 556 -2.13 46.24 -1.23
CA SER A 556 -1.50 45.90 -2.51
C SER A 556 -1.98 44.58 -3.13
N GLY A 557 -2.92 43.86 -2.51
CA GLY A 557 -3.40 42.56 -2.97
C GLY A 557 -3.34 41.49 -1.89
N PHE A 558 -3.04 40.25 -2.28
CA PHE A 558 -2.94 39.13 -1.36
C PHE A 558 -1.49 38.68 -1.20
N ASP A 559 -1.03 38.56 0.04
CA ASP A 559 0.31 38.08 0.37
C ASP A 559 0.22 36.80 1.20
N LEU A 560 1.02 35.80 0.84
CA LEU A 560 1.07 34.54 1.57
C LEU A 560 2.03 34.73 2.74
N GLN A 561 1.54 34.65 3.97
CA GLN A 561 2.33 34.97 5.15
C GLN A 561 2.24 33.86 6.18
N ILE A 562 3.34 33.65 6.91
CA ILE A 562 3.35 32.90 8.16
C ILE A 562 3.47 33.89 9.32
N ARG A 563 2.61 33.74 10.32
CA ARG A 563 2.52 34.64 11.47
C ARG A 563 2.51 33.85 12.76
N ALA A 564 3.15 34.38 13.78
CA ALA A 564 3.21 33.78 15.10
C ALA A 564 2.68 34.74 16.18
N TRP A 565 2.10 34.17 17.23
CA TRP A 565 1.63 34.88 18.41
C TRP A 565 2.11 34.18 19.67
N ARG A 566 2.53 34.95 20.69
CA ARG A 566 2.94 34.38 21.97
C ARG A 566 1.76 33.76 22.70
N ARG A 567 1.96 32.56 23.26
CA ARG A 567 0.93 31.90 24.06
C ARG A 567 0.70 32.52 25.44
N THR A 568 1.57 33.42 25.89
CA THR A 568 1.44 34.08 27.19
C THR A 568 0.35 35.13 27.22
N ASP A 569 0.14 35.85 26.10
CA ASP A 569 -0.75 37.01 26.04
C ASP A 569 -1.48 37.18 24.70
N GLY A 570 -1.21 36.34 23.70
CA GLY A 570 -1.78 36.46 22.36
C GLY A 570 -1.21 37.59 21.52
N SER A 571 -0.13 38.24 21.96
CA SER A 571 0.53 39.31 21.20
C SER A 571 1.25 38.74 19.97
N PRO A 572 1.22 39.44 18.81
CA PRO A 572 2.01 39.04 17.65
C PRO A 572 3.51 38.99 17.99
N SER A 573 4.19 37.91 17.62
CA SER A 573 5.64 37.74 17.83
C SER A 573 6.45 37.87 16.56
N ASP A 574 5.98 37.32 15.44
CA ASP A 574 6.70 37.33 14.16
C ASP A 574 5.75 37.28 12.95
N VAL A 575 6.21 37.84 11.82
CA VAL A 575 5.52 37.83 10.52
C VAL A 575 6.55 37.68 9.41
N GLN A 576 6.46 36.60 8.63
CA GLN A 576 7.34 36.36 7.48
C GLN A 576 6.51 36.20 6.21
N SER A 577 6.83 36.98 5.17
CA SER A 577 6.22 36.84 3.83
C SER A 577 6.84 35.67 3.07
N ILE A 578 6.01 34.93 2.36
CA ILE A 578 6.38 33.72 1.62
C ILE A 578 6.22 33.97 0.13
N GLU A 579 7.35 33.95 -0.57
CA GLU A 579 7.39 34.12 -2.02
C GLU A 579 6.56 33.04 -2.72
N ARG A 580 5.61 33.51 -3.53
CA ARG A 580 4.60 32.70 -4.20
C ARG A 580 5.05 32.38 -5.62
N ASP A 581 5.72 31.24 -5.76
CA ASP A 581 6.06 30.66 -7.06
C ASP A 581 4.81 29.96 -7.64
N GLY A 582 3.77 30.72 -8.02
CA GLY A 582 2.53 30.18 -8.59
C GLY A 582 1.28 30.36 -7.72
N GLY A 583 0.29 29.47 -7.82
CA GLY A 583 -0.92 29.52 -6.99
C GLY A 583 -0.73 28.78 -5.66
N CYS A 584 -1.25 29.28 -4.53
CA CYS A 584 -1.42 28.48 -3.32
C CYS A 584 -2.91 28.24 -3.13
N SER A 585 -3.38 27.03 -3.41
CA SER A 585 -4.79 26.66 -3.30
C SER A 585 -5.16 26.17 -1.90
N ARG A 586 -4.19 25.63 -1.16
CA ARG A 586 -4.34 25.14 0.21
C ARG A 586 -3.04 25.35 0.96
N THR A 587 -3.16 25.85 2.18
CA THR A 587 -2.05 26.03 3.13
C THR A 587 -2.18 25.03 4.27
N VAL A 588 -1.05 24.43 4.66
CA VAL A 588 -0.99 23.51 5.80
C VAL A 588 0.26 23.79 6.62
N LEU A 589 0.14 23.71 7.95
CA LEU A 589 1.25 23.73 8.89
C LEU A 589 1.47 22.35 9.51
N LEU A 590 2.73 21.94 9.62
CA LEU A 590 3.14 20.71 10.30
C LEU A 590 4.33 20.97 11.21
N ALA A 591 4.21 20.69 12.50
CA ALA A 591 5.36 20.60 13.37
C ALA A 591 6.03 19.24 13.15
N VAL A 592 7.29 19.25 12.71
CA VAL A 592 8.13 18.06 12.59
C VAL A 592 9.34 18.19 13.52
N PRO A 593 10.04 17.10 13.85
CA PRO A 593 11.31 17.18 14.58
C PRO A 593 12.25 18.22 13.95
N SER A 594 12.73 19.18 14.74
CA SER A 594 13.60 20.31 14.37
C SER A 594 13.01 21.44 13.51
N ALA A 595 11.77 21.34 13.00
CA ALA A 595 11.23 22.38 12.12
C ALA A 595 9.71 22.50 12.13
N LEU A 596 9.24 23.69 11.78
CA LEU A 596 7.87 23.90 11.35
C LEU A 596 7.84 23.90 9.82
N LEU A 597 6.95 23.12 9.22
CA LEU A 597 6.76 23.08 7.77
C LEU A 597 5.53 23.88 7.38
N ALA A 598 5.69 24.82 6.45
CA ALA A 598 4.59 25.43 5.71
C ALA A 598 4.47 24.77 4.34
N VAL A 599 3.34 24.12 4.10
CA VAL A 599 3.04 23.39 2.87
C VAL A 599 2.05 24.19 2.05
N CYS A 600 2.42 24.51 0.82
CA CYS A 600 1.60 25.22 -0.13
C CYS A 600 1.29 24.32 -1.34
N HIS A 601 0.01 24.03 -1.55
CA HIS A 601 -0.44 23.21 -2.67
C HIS A 601 -0.68 24.07 -3.91
N GLY A 602 0.22 23.94 -4.89
CA GLY A 602 0.07 24.48 -6.22
C GLY A 602 -0.80 23.60 -7.11
N THR A 603 -0.92 23.97 -8.39
CA THR A 603 -1.69 23.22 -9.38
C THR A 603 -0.90 22.06 -10.01
N GLN A 604 0.43 22.10 -9.92
CA GLN A 604 1.34 21.13 -10.55
C GLN A 604 2.44 20.66 -9.59
N ASP A 605 2.53 21.27 -8.42
CA ASP A 605 3.58 21.06 -7.45
C ASP A 605 3.10 21.39 -6.04
N VAL A 606 3.78 20.82 -5.06
CA VAL A 606 3.61 21.14 -3.65
C VAL A 606 4.93 21.70 -3.14
N ALA A 607 4.89 22.93 -2.64
CA ALA A 607 6.04 23.56 -2.01
C ALA A 607 6.03 23.28 -0.51
N VAL A 608 7.09 22.67 0.01
CA VAL A 608 7.29 22.44 1.46
C VAL A 608 8.42 23.35 1.94
N ILE A 609 8.11 24.27 2.84
CA ILE A 609 9.04 25.29 3.34
C ILE A 609 9.34 25.02 4.80
N GLY A 610 10.61 24.77 5.14
CA GLY A 610 11.03 24.47 6.50
C GLY A 610 11.52 25.70 7.25
N PHE A 611 11.03 25.89 8.47
CA PHE A 611 11.45 26.94 9.42
C PHE A 611 12.11 26.29 10.63
N THR A 612 13.38 26.60 10.88
CA THR A 612 14.19 25.97 11.93
C THR A 612 14.58 26.99 13.01
N GLN A 613 14.60 26.55 14.26
CA GLN A 613 15.19 27.33 15.36
C GLN A 613 16.72 27.18 15.29
N GLN A 614 17.45 28.29 15.46
CA GLN A 614 18.92 28.31 15.42
C GLN A 614 19.54 27.88 16.76
#